data_AF-A0A353PES4-F1
#
_entry.id   AF-A0A353PES4-F1
#
_cell.length_a   1.000
_cell.length_b   1.000
_cell.length_c   1.000
_cell.angle_alpha   90.00
_cell.angle_beta   90.00
_cell.angle_gamma   90.00
#
_symmetry.space_group_name_H-M   'P 1'
#
loop_
_entity.id
_entity.type
_entity.pdbx_description
1 polymer ?
#
loop_
_entity_poly.entity_id
_entity_poly.type
_entity_poly.pdbx_seq_one_letter_code
_entity_poly.pdbx_strand_id
1 'polypeptide(L)'
;RRLNVSLDSLQAARFRDITRVGDLGRVMAGLRAAQAAGFARIRLNAVILKGRNEDEVIDLVNFARHEGFDLAFIEEMPLGQVHTHDRAASFYSSAQIRDDISRHHALTPVIDQTGGPAR
;
A
#
# COMPACT_ATOMS: atom_id res chain seq x y z
N ARG A 1 -2.90 4.71 20.25
CA ARG A 1 -3.79 5.24 19.18
C ARG A 1 -3.36 4.59 17.86
N ARG A 2 -4.30 4.13 17.03
CA ARG A 2 -4.00 3.52 15.73
C ARG A 2 -4.40 4.50 14.63
N LEU A 3 -3.53 4.69 13.64
CA LEU A 3 -3.80 5.53 12.47
C LEU A 3 -3.65 4.67 11.21
N ASN A 4 -4.62 4.73 10.30
CA ASN A 4 -4.53 4.10 8.99
C ASN A 4 -4.44 5.22 7.94
N VAL A 5 -3.49 5.09 7.02
CA VAL A 5 -3.23 6.07 5.95
C VAL A 5 -3.15 5.32 4.63
N SER A 6 -3.83 5.81 3.60
CA SER A 6 -3.67 5.28 2.24
C SER A 6 -2.44 5.90 1.58
N LEU A 7 -1.59 5.07 1.00
CA LEU A 7 -0.38 5.49 0.29
C LEU A 7 -0.10 4.53 -0.86
N ASP A 8 -0.71 4.78 -2.03
CA ASP A 8 -0.64 3.88 -3.18
C ASP A 8 0.63 4.08 -4.03
N SER A 9 1.40 5.14 -3.82
CA SER A 9 2.58 5.49 -4.63
C SER A 9 3.46 6.50 -3.89
N LEU A 10 4.77 6.38 -4.01
CA LEU A 10 5.77 7.35 -3.53
C LEU A 10 6.14 8.38 -4.62
N GLN A 11 5.68 8.16 -5.85
CA GLN A 11 5.76 9.12 -6.93
C GLN A 11 4.55 10.07 -6.95
N ALA A 12 4.77 11.37 -6.81
CA ALA A 12 3.69 12.36 -6.66
C ALA A 12 2.71 12.39 -7.85
N ALA A 13 3.22 12.28 -9.08
CA ALA A 13 2.39 12.29 -10.29
C ALA A 13 1.48 11.06 -10.36
N ARG A 14 2.04 9.87 -10.09
CA ARG A 14 1.32 8.60 -10.07
C ARG A 14 0.35 8.50 -8.90
N PHE A 15 0.73 8.97 -7.72
CA PHE A 15 -0.17 9.06 -6.56
C PHE A 15 -1.41 9.89 -6.91
N ARG A 16 -1.23 11.06 -7.53
CA ARG A 16 -2.34 11.90 -7.98
C ARG A 16 -3.19 11.23 -9.05
N ASP A 17 -2.59 10.48 -9.98
CA ASP A 17 -3.32 9.74 -11.01
C ASP A 17 -4.20 8.64 -10.40
N ILE A 18 -3.64 7.84 -9.50
CA ILE A 18 -4.34 6.73 -8.83
C ILE A 18 -5.47 7.26 -7.94
N THR A 19 -5.17 8.25 -7.10
CA THR A 19 -6.13 8.81 -6.13
C THR A 19 -7.06 9.86 -6.73
N ARG A 20 -6.85 10.27 -7.99
CA ARG A 20 -7.52 11.35 -8.76
C ARG A 20 -7.37 12.76 -8.20
N VAL A 21 -7.29 12.92 -6.88
CA VAL A 21 -7.28 14.22 -6.18
C VAL A 21 -6.25 14.27 -5.03
N GLY A 22 -5.50 13.19 -4.80
CA GLY A 22 -4.56 13.11 -3.69
C GLY A 22 -3.32 13.94 -3.91
N ASP A 23 -2.79 14.42 -2.80
CA ASP A 23 -1.50 15.12 -2.70
C ASP A 23 -0.56 14.31 -1.81
N LEU A 24 0.49 13.75 -2.41
CA LEU A 24 1.49 12.97 -1.69
C LEU A 24 2.20 13.81 -0.62
N GLY A 25 2.50 15.07 -0.91
CA GLY A 25 3.16 15.97 0.05
C GLY A 25 2.32 16.16 1.32
N ARG A 26 1.00 16.27 1.17
CA ARG A 26 0.07 16.34 2.30
C ARG A 26 0.06 15.06 3.13
N VAL A 27 0.09 13.89 2.47
CA VAL A 27 0.18 12.59 3.15
C VAL A 27 1.48 12.49 3.95
N MET A 28 2.61 12.83 3.34
CA MET A 28 3.92 12.80 4.00
C MET A 28 4.00 13.75 5.19
N ALA A 29 3.45 14.97 5.05
CA ALA A 29 3.35 15.91 6.16
C ALA A 29 2.47 15.36 7.30
N GLY A 30 1.35 14.71 6.97
CA GLY A 30 0.46 14.06 7.93
C GLY A 30 1.13 12.91 8.70
N LEU A 31 1.91 12.08 8.01
CA LEU A 31 2.69 11.00 8.64
C LEU A 31 3.71 11.53 9.63
N ARG A 32 4.47 12.57 9.26
CA ARG A 32 5.43 13.24 10.16
C ARG A 32 4.75 13.86 11.37
N ALA A 33 3.63 14.54 11.16
CA ALA A 33 2.84 15.12 12.25
C ALA A 33 2.29 14.05 13.20
N ALA A 34 1.86 12.90 12.67
CA ALA A 34 1.39 11.78 13.47
C ALA A 34 2.51 11.14 14.30
N GLN A 35 3.70 10.95 13.72
CA GLN A 35 4.89 10.49 14.47
C GLN A 35 5.22 11.48 15.61
N ALA A 36 5.27 12.79 15.32
CA ALA A 36 5.54 13.83 16.32
C ALA A 36 4.47 13.89 17.43
N ALA A 37 3.22 13.55 17.12
CA ALA A 37 2.11 13.47 18.07
C ALA A 37 2.10 12.16 18.89
N GLY A 38 3.10 11.27 18.73
CA GLY A 38 3.25 10.04 19.51
C GLY A 38 2.33 8.90 19.07
N PHE A 39 1.91 8.87 17.80
CA PHE A 39 1.21 7.70 17.26
C PHE A 39 2.15 6.49 17.17
N ALA A 40 2.08 5.62 18.16
CA ALA A 40 2.94 4.44 18.26
C ALA A 40 2.70 3.35 17.20
N ARG A 41 1.56 3.38 16.49
CA ARG A 41 1.26 2.44 15.38
C ARG A 41 0.54 3.16 14.24
N ILE A 42 1.25 3.32 13.14
CA ILE A 42 0.75 3.87 11.88
C ILE A 42 0.76 2.73 10.86
N ARG A 43 -0.37 2.51 10.20
CA ARG A 43 -0.52 1.53 9.13
C ARG A 43 -0.74 2.23 7.81
N LEU A 44 0.09 1.88 6.84
CA LEU A 44 -0.08 2.21 5.45
C LEU A 44 -0.92 1.14 4.75
N ASN A 45 -1.88 1.57 3.95
CA ASN A 45 -2.61 0.70 3.04
C ASN A 45 -2.31 1.14 1.61
N ALA A 46 -1.93 0.21 0.75
CA ALA A 46 -1.59 0.48 -0.64
C ALA A 46 -2.35 -0.47 -1.57
N VAL A 47 -3.09 0.07 -2.53
CA VAL A 47 -3.69 -0.71 -3.63
C VAL A 47 -2.66 -0.82 -4.75
N ILE A 48 -2.32 -2.05 -5.14
CA ILE A 48 -1.37 -2.31 -6.23
C ILE A 48 -2.13 -2.72 -7.49
N LEU A 49 -1.83 -2.03 -8.58
CA LEU A 49 -2.45 -2.14 -9.88
C LEU A 49 -1.37 -2.43 -10.93
N LYS A 50 -1.59 -3.48 -11.72
CA LYS A 50 -0.71 -3.88 -12.81
C LYS A 50 -0.67 -2.79 -13.89
N GLY A 51 0.52 -2.52 -14.42
CA GLY A 51 0.82 -1.47 -15.40
C GLY A 51 0.78 -0.06 -14.82
N ARG A 52 0.75 0.11 -13.50
CA ARG A 52 0.53 1.42 -12.86
C ARG A 52 1.50 1.70 -11.73
N ASN A 53 1.55 0.84 -10.72
CA ASN A 53 2.37 1.04 -9.52
C ASN A 53 2.97 -0.25 -8.94
N GLU A 54 2.87 -1.37 -9.66
CA GLU A 54 3.46 -2.64 -9.21
C GLU A 54 4.99 -2.58 -9.09
N ASP A 55 5.63 -1.68 -9.83
CA ASP A 55 7.06 -1.41 -9.76
C ASP A 55 7.49 -0.76 -8.44
N GLU A 56 6.57 -0.12 -7.70
CA GLU A 56 6.83 0.52 -6.41
C GLU A 56 6.63 -0.42 -5.21
N VAL A 57 6.29 -1.70 -5.40
CA VAL A 57 6.06 -2.66 -4.29
C VAL A 57 7.25 -2.67 -3.31
N ILE A 58 8.47 -2.77 -3.83
CA ILE A 58 9.69 -2.81 -3.00
C ILE A 58 9.99 -1.44 -2.39
N ASP A 59 9.72 -0.35 -3.11
CA ASP A 59 9.93 1.01 -2.59
C ASP A 59 9.00 1.31 -1.41
N LEU A 60 7.73 0.89 -1.51
CA LEU A 60 6.76 0.99 -0.42
C LEU A 60 7.17 0.15 0.79
N VAL A 61 7.66 -1.08 0.58
CA VAL A 61 8.19 -1.93 1.67
C VAL A 61 9.39 -1.26 2.34
N ASN A 62 10.35 -0.77 1.56
CA ASN A 62 11.54 -0.09 2.10
C ASN A 62 11.17 1.17 2.88
N PHE A 63 10.24 1.96 2.35
CA PHE A 63 9.72 3.14 3.03
C PHE A 63 9.06 2.79 4.36
N ALA A 64 8.13 1.83 4.37
CA ALA A 64 7.45 1.40 5.59
C ALA A 64 8.44 0.86 6.63
N ARG A 65 9.43 0.06 6.20
CA ARG A 65 10.48 -0.46 7.09
C ARG A 65 11.38 0.64 7.66
N HIS A 66 11.78 1.60 6.83
CA HIS A 66 12.61 2.73 7.25
C HIS A 66 11.90 3.57 8.31
N GLU A 67 10.62 3.86 8.11
CA GLU A 67 9.82 4.71 8.99
C GLU A 67 9.22 3.97 10.21
N GLY A 68 9.31 2.63 10.24
CA GLY A 68 8.70 1.80 11.28
C GLY A 68 7.17 1.73 11.18
N PHE A 69 6.62 1.79 9.97
CA PHE A 69 5.19 1.66 9.70
C PHE A 69 4.79 0.22 9.38
N ASP A 70 3.57 -0.15 9.77
CA ASP A 70 2.93 -1.36 9.27
C ASP A 70 2.48 -1.10 7.82
N LEU A 71 2.68 -2.04 6.90
CA LEU A 71 2.22 -1.93 5.51
C LEU A 71 1.29 -3.09 5.17
N ALA A 72 0.13 -2.77 4.59
CA ALA A 72 -0.81 -3.73 4.04
C ALA A 72 -1.05 -3.43 2.57
N PHE A 73 -0.86 -4.45 1.73
CA PHE A 73 -1.27 -4.39 0.33
C PHE A 73 -2.73 -4.82 0.21
N ILE A 74 -3.47 -4.13 -0.66
CA ILE A 74 -4.87 -4.39 -0.95
C ILE A 74 -4.98 -4.77 -2.43
N GLU A 75 -5.55 -5.95 -2.69
CA GLU A 75 -5.95 -6.34 -4.03
C GLU A 75 -7.25 -5.61 -4.41
N GLU A 76 -7.25 -4.88 -5.54
CA GLU A 76 -8.51 -4.36 -6.07
C GLU A 76 -9.37 -5.53 -6.54
N MET A 77 -10.51 -5.75 -5.88
CA MET A 77 -11.50 -6.72 -6.30
C MET A 77 -12.44 -6.09 -7.34
N PRO A 78 -12.71 -6.76 -8.48
CA PRO A 78 -13.65 -6.23 -9.47
C PRO A 78 -15.07 -6.23 -8.88
N LEU A 79 -15.61 -5.04 -8.63
CA LEU A 79 -16.99 -4.86 -8.17
C LEU A 79 -17.97 -5.00 -9.35
N GLY A 80 -18.50 -6.21 -9.57
CA GLY A 80 -19.64 -6.47 -10.47
C GLY A 80 -19.40 -6.14 -11.95
N GLN A 81 -20.42 -6.38 -12.80
CA GLN A 81 -20.38 -6.11 -14.24
C GLN A 81 -20.30 -4.60 -14.52
N VAL A 82 -19.11 -4.03 -14.36
CA VAL A 82 -18.79 -2.71 -14.87
C VAL A 82 -18.05 -2.93 -16.18
N HIS A 83 -18.71 -2.55 -17.27
CA HIS A 83 -18.17 -2.57 -18.63
C HIS A 83 -16.98 -1.62 -18.73
N THR A 84 -15.81 -2.07 -18.29
CA THR A 84 -14.55 -1.44 -18.63
C THR A 84 -13.51 -2.55 -18.62
N HIS A 85 -13.04 -2.93 -19.81
CA HIS A 85 -12.03 -3.97 -20.02
C HIS A 85 -10.72 -3.74 -19.23
N ASP A 86 -10.53 -2.56 -18.62
CA ASP A 86 -9.33 -2.17 -17.87
C ASP A 86 -9.16 -2.83 -16.49
N ARG A 87 -10.22 -3.11 -15.74
CA ARG A 87 -10.06 -3.53 -14.32
C ARG A 87 -9.53 -4.94 -14.11
N ALA A 88 -9.92 -5.88 -14.97
CA ALA A 88 -9.33 -7.22 -14.94
C ALA A 88 -7.86 -7.19 -15.41
N ALA A 89 -7.51 -6.27 -16.31
CA ALA A 89 -6.14 -6.09 -16.79
C ALA A 89 -5.23 -5.43 -15.75
N SER A 90 -5.79 -4.63 -14.82
CA SER A 90 -5.05 -3.98 -13.72
C SER A 90 -4.89 -4.85 -12.48
N PHE A 91 -5.39 -6.09 -12.46
CA PHE A 91 -5.25 -6.98 -11.30
C PHE A 91 -3.77 -7.39 -11.08
N TYR A 92 -3.29 -7.19 -9.85
CA TYR A 92 -1.98 -7.66 -9.39
C TYR A 92 -2.16 -8.42 -8.07
N SER A 93 -1.86 -9.72 -8.08
CA SER A 93 -2.19 -10.60 -6.95
C SER A 93 -1.20 -10.49 -5.80
N SER A 94 -1.66 -10.81 -4.59
CA SER A 94 -0.85 -10.95 -3.37
C SER A 94 0.23 -12.00 -3.53
N ALA A 95 0.01 -13.03 -4.36
CA ALA A 95 1.04 -13.99 -4.71
C ALA A 95 2.19 -13.33 -5.46
N GLN A 96 1.89 -12.49 -6.47
CA GLN A 96 2.91 -11.75 -7.21
C GLN A 96 3.62 -10.73 -6.32
N ILE A 97 2.87 -9.98 -5.50
CA ILE A 97 3.45 -9.04 -4.53
C ILE A 97 4.39 -9.76 -3.57
N ARG A 98 3.96 -10.91 -3.02
CA ARG A 98 4.80 -11.72 -2.13
C ARG A 98 6.04 -12.22 -2.84
N ASP A 99 5.92 -12.68 -4.08
CA ASP A 99 7.04 -13.16 -4.88
C ASP A 99 8.05 -12.03 -5.12
N ASP A 100 7.58 -10.82 -5.47
CA ASP A 100 8.44 -9.65 -5.63
C ASP A 100 9.18 -9.34 -4.33
N ILE A 101 8.47 -9.27 -3.20
CA ILE A 101 9.09 -8.99 -1.89
C ILE A 101 10.11 -10.08 -1.54
N SER A 102 9.80 -11.35 -1.79
CA SER A 102 10.68 -12.48 -1.46
C SER A 102 12.01 -12.48 -2.21
N ARG A 103 12.07 -11.85 -3.40
CA ARG A 103 13.32 -11.68 -4.17
C ARG A 103 14.28 -10.68 -3.54
N HIS A 104 13.76 -9.74 -2.73
CA HIS A 104 14.55 -8.68 -2.12
C HIS A 104 14.70 -8.84 -0.60
N HIS A 105 13.76 -9.52 0.06
CA HIS A 105 13.71 -9.65 1.51
C HIS A 105 13.25 -11.06 1.93
N ALA A 106 13.88 -11.59 2.99
CA ALA A 106 13.39 -12.79 3.64
C ALA A 106 12.04 -12.52 4.33
N LEU A 107 11.04 -13.34 4.02
CA LEU A 107 9.70 -13.25 4.61
C LEU A 107 9.53 -14.29 5.71
N THR A 108 9.12 -13.84 6.89
CA THR A 108 8.72 -14.72 7.99
C THR A 108 7.21 -14.60 8.17
N PRO A 109 6.43 -15.68 8.00
CA PRO A 109 5.00 -15.67 8.27
C PRO A 109 4.73 -15.32 9.73
N VAL A 110 3.79 -14.41 9.97
CA VAL A 110 3.35 -14.04 11.32
C VAL A 110 1.95 -14.59 11.53
N ILE A 111 1.78 -15.46 12.53
CA ILE A 111 0.49 -16.09 12.88
C ILE A 111 -0.28 -15.20 13.87
N ASP A 112 -0.23 -13.88 13.71
CA ASP A 112 -0.95 -12.96 14.58
C ASP A 112 -2.32 -12.64 13.97
N GLN A 113 -3.38 -12.98 14.69
CA GLN A 113 -4.74 -12.61 14.32
C GLN A 113 -4.96 -11.14 14.68
N THR A 114 -4.55 -10.24 13.79
CA THR A 114 -5.08 -8.87 13.87
C THR A 114 -6.57 -8.94 13.52
N GLY A 115 -7.45 -8.30 14.30
CA GLY A 115 -8.91 -8.38 14.12
C GLY A 115 -9.47 -7.74 12.83
N GLY A 116 -8.64 -7.59 11.79
CA GLY A 116 -9.03 -7.14 10.45
C GLY A 116 -9.04 -8.29 9.44
N PRO A 117 -9.53 -8.05 8.21
CA PRO A 117 -9.69 -9.09 7.19
C PRO A 117 -8.38 -9.55 6.53
N ALA A 118 -7.25 -8.91 6.83
CA ALA A 118 -5.94 -9.26 6.26
C ALA A 118 -5.49 -10.64 6.76
N ARG A 119 -5.08 -11.51 5.84
CA ARG A 119 -4.58 -12.87 6.09
C ARG A 119 -3.31 -13.13 5.29
#